data_AF-Q5XMI9-F1
#
_entry.id   AF-Q5XMI9-F1
#
_cell.length_a   1.000
_cell.length_b   1.000
_cell.length_c   1.000
_cell.angle_alpha   90.00
_cell.angle_beta   90.00
_cell.angle_gamma   90.00
#
_symmetry.space_group_name_H-M   'P 1'
#
loop_
_entity.id
_entity.type
_entity.pdbx_description
1 polymer ?
#
loop_
_entity_poly.entity_id
_entity_poly.type
_entity_poly.pdbx_seq_one_letter_code
_entity_poly.pdbx_strand_id
1 'polypeptide(L)'
;AGGNICCQRDLINYTVLSENGTSAGGKGVRRSINAKFNLDFPKTRLSTKGSMVIFDESGIKNIEFWVITKSDKSIAIDEAQKSCVQVPLVWFPRFCVPSTAQKVGSYSYGPAGQTFQTDAYKFHLGDSDFFATIAPDCTIINLVQAVTSPNGGSLVSSILTDIQPTVDESAFELPPYCKESFDSSVV
;
A
#
# COMPACT_ATOMS: atom_id res chain seq x y z
N ALA A 1 28.35 5.07 -0.25
CA ALA A 1 27.26 5.81 0.42
C ALA A 1 26.04 5.74 -0.47
N GLY A 2 25.02 4.97 -0.09
CA GLY A 2 23.78 4.87 -0.86
C GLY A 2 22.80 5.95 -0.38
N GLY A 3 22.57 6.97 -1.20
CA GLY A 3 21.53 7.97 -0.95
C GLY A 3 20.22 7.61 -1.64
N ASN A 4 19.17 8.40 -1.39
CA ASN A 4 17.91 8.33 -2.13
C ASN A 4 17.76 9.58 -3.00
N ILE A 5 17.18 9.44 -4.20
CA ILE A 5 16.76 10.58 -5.03
C ILE A 5 15.67 11.34 -4.26
N CYS A 6 14.72 10.58 -3.74
CA CYS A 6 13.60 11.09 -2.97
C CYS A 6 12.99 9.99 -2.10
N CYS A 7 12.18 10.40 -1.12
CA CYS A 7 11.35 9.52 -0.32
C CYS A 7 9.94 10.10 -0.22
N GLN A 8 8.93 9.24 -0.24
CA GLN A 8 7.53 9.63 -0.01
C GLN A 8 7.40 10.41 1.31
N ARG A 9 6.33 11.17 1.53
CA ARG A 9 6.20 11.97 2.77
C ARG A 9 6.09 11.11 4.04
N ASP A 10 6.45 11.69 5.19
CA ASP A 10 6.37 11.03 6.51
C ASP A 10 4.94 10.86 7.03
N LEU A 11 4.05 11.76 6.60
CA LEU A 11 2.61 11.69 6.83
C LEU A 11 1.94 11.69 5.47
N ILE A 12 1.08 10.71 5.22
CA ILE A 12 0.40 10.63 3.94
C ILE A 12 -0.92 9.86 4.07
N ASN A 13 -1.93 10.35 3.36
CA ASN A 13 -3.21 9.69 3.16
C ASN A 13 -3.49 9.63 1.67
N TYR A 14 -3.94 8.48 1.18
CA TYR A 14 -4.28 8.30 -0.23
C TYR A 14 -5.23 7.13 -0.41
N THR A 15 -5.90 7.09 -1.55
CA THR A 15 -6.56 5.88 -2.06
C THR A 15 -5.57 5.12 -2.94
N VAL A 16 -5.48 3.80 -2.78
CA VAL A 16 -4.70 2.94 -3.66
C VAL A 16 -5.63 2.03 -4.46
N LEU A 17 -5.38 1.99 -5.76
CA LEU A 17 -5.92 1.01 -6.68
C LEU A 17 -4.78 0.08 -7.06
N SER A 18 -4.85 -1.18 -6.65
CA SER A 18 -3.77 -2.14 -6.89
C SER A 18 -4.25 -3.42 -7.54
N GLU A 19 -3.50 -3.88 -8.53
CA GLU A 19 -3.60 -5.21 -9.10
C GLU A 19 -2.37 -6.02 -8.67
N ASN A 20 -2.57 -7.21 -8.13
CA ASN A 20 -1.51 -8.16 -7.82
C ASN A 20 -1.79 -9.46 -8.55
N GLY A 21 -0.87 -9.90 -9.40
CA GLY A 21 -0.85 -11.25 -9.95
C GLY A 21 0.29 -12.03 -9.32
N THR A 22 0.00 -13.17 -8.70
CA THR A 22 1.01 -14.10 -8.19
C THR A 22 0.83 -15.45 -8.87
N SER A 23 1.93 -16.05 -9.30
CA SER A 23 1.99 -17.41 -9.82
C SER A 23 2.97 -18.22 -9.00
N ALA A 24 2.57 -19.41 -8.55
CA ALA A 24 3.43 -20.34 -7.84
C ALA A 24 2.98 -21.78 -8.10
N GLY A 25 3.91 -22.66 -8.50
CA GLY A 25 3.61 -24.08 -8.67
C GLY A 25 2.49 -24.39 -9.68
N GLY A 26 2.37 -23.58 -10.74
CA GLY A 26 1.33 -23.72 -11.78
C GLY A 26 -0.02 -23.09 -11.45
N LYS A 27 -0.20 -22.57 -10.22
CA LYS A 27 -1.44 -21.88 -9.80
C LYS A 27 -1.27 -20.37 -9.86
N GLY A 28 -2.29 -19.70 -10.39
CA GLY A 28 -2.36 -18.24 -10.45
C GLY A 28 -3.40 -17.69 -9.49
N VAL A 29 -3.04 -16.64 -8.75
CA VAL A 29 -3.97 -15.87 -7.93
C VAL A 29 -3.86 -14.40 -8.36
N ARG A 30 -4.99 -13.78 -8.68
CA ARG A 30 -5.07 -12.33 -8.89
C ARG A 30 -5.86 -11.65 -7.79
N ARG A 31 -5.41 -10.47 -7.37
CA ARG A 31 -6.07 -9.65 -6.36
C ARG A 31 -6.18 -8.22 -6.86
N SER A 32 -7.39 -7.70 -6.90
CA SER A 32 -7.67 -6.29 -7.15
C SER A 32 -8.01 -5.63 -5.83
N ILE A 33 -7.37 -4.53 -5.48
CA ILE A 33 -7.53 -3.83 -4.19
C ILE A 33 -7.95 -2.40 -4.48
N ASN A 34 -8.97 -1.92 -3.77
CA ASN A 34 -9.31 -0.51 -3.68
C ASN A 34 -9.43 -0.14 -2.21
N ALA A 35 -8.50 0.67 -1.70
CA ALA A 35 -8.46 0.98 -0.27
C ALA A 35 -7.88 2.35 0.03
N LYS A 36 -8.39 2.99 1.08
CA LYS A 36 -7.82 4.20 1.67
C LYS A 36 -6.72 3.80 2.65
N PHE A 37 -5.56 4.42 2.54
CA PHE A 37 -4.41 4.25 3.41
C PHE A 37 -4.13 5.54 4.15
N ASN A 38 -3.87 5.42 5.46
CA ASN A 38 -3.34 6.49 6.30
C ASN A 38 -2.05 5.98 6.93
N LEU A 39 -0.94 6.67 6.67
CA LEU A 39 0.40 6.28 7.07
C LEU A 39 1.07 7.43 7.83
N ASP A 40 1.49 7.14 9.05
CA ASP A 40 2.28 8.03 9.89
C ASP A 40 3.55 7.29 10.30
N PHE A 41 4.63 7.53 9.56
CA PHE A 41 5.93 6.89 9.78
C PHE A 41 6.55 7.30 11.13
N PRO A 42 6.56 8.58 11.55
CA PRO A 42 7.10 8.99 12.84
C PRO A 42 6.46 8.27 14.04
N LYS A 43 5.14 8.03 14.00
CA LYS A 43 4.42 7.32 15.08
C LYS A 43 4.24 5.83 14.83
N THR A 44 4.78 5.27 13.74
CA THR A 44 4.64 3.86 13.37
C THR A 44 3.17 3.39 13.46
N ARG A 45 2.28 4.10 12.78
CA ARG A 45 0.85 3.76 12.74
C ARG A 45 0.30 3.79 11.33
N LEU A 46 -0.56 2.82 11.05
CA LEU A 46 -1.23 2.64 9.77
C LEU A 46 -2.72 2.41 10.00
N SER A 47 -3.56 2.95 9.14
CA SER A 47 -4.95 2.52 8.99
C SER A 47 -5.24 2.31 7.52
N THR A 48 -5.76 1.13 7.19
CA THR A 48 -6.18 0.80 5.83
C THR A 48 -7.57 0.23 5.85
N LYS A 49 -8.44 0.74 4.98
CA LYS A 49 -9.82 0.28 4.85
C LYS A 49 -10.21 0.25 3.38
N GLY A 50 -10.82 -0.84 2.95
CA GLY A 50 -11.29 -0.96 1.57
C GLY A 50 -11.73 -2.37 1.23
N SER A 51 -11.74 -2.65 -0.07
CA SER A 51 -12.21 -3.90 -0.63
C SER A 51 -11.14 -4.57 -1.47
N MET A 52 -11.22 -5.90 -1.53
CA MET A 52 -10.36 -6.75 -2.34
C MET A 52 -11.20 -7.77 -3.09
N VAL A 53 -10.95 -7.91 -4.39
CA VAL A 53 -11.48 -8.97 -5.23
C VAL A 53 -10.38 -9.97 -5.51
N ILE A 54 -10.58 -11.23 -5.13
CA ILE A 54 -9.65 -12.33 -5.36
C ILE A 54 -10.19 -13.21 -6.49
N PHE A 55 -9.35 -13.45 -7.48
CA PHE A 55 -9.60 -14.39 -8.58
C PHE A 55 -8.61 -15.54 -8.44
N ASP A 56 -9.12 -16.74 -8.19
CA ASP A 56 -8.33 -17.97 -8.14
C ASP A 56 -9.08 -19.13 -8.80
N GLU A 57 -8.53 -20.35 -8.68
CA GLU A 57 -9.11 -21.57 -9.25
C GLU A 57 -10.51 -21.91 -8.69
N SER A 58 -10.85 -21.40 -7.51
CA SER A 58 -12.16 -21.61 -6.86
C SER A 58 -13.20 -20.57 -7.29
N GLY A 59 -12.80 -19.55 -8.05
CA GLY A 59 -13.67 -18.52 -8.60
C GLY A 59 -13.33 -17.11 -8.10
N ILE A 60 -14.37 -16.28 -7.94
CA ILE A 60 -14.26 -14.87 -7.54
C ILE A 60 -14.73 -14.72 -6.10
N LYS A 61 -13.89 -14.13 -5.24
CA LYS A 61 -14.22 -13.82 -3.84
C LYS A 61 -14.02 -12.33 -3.55
N ASN A 62 -15.05 -11.69 -3.01
CA ASN A 62 -14.96 -10.30 -2.52
C ASN A 62 -14.71 -10.29 -1.02
N ILE A 63 -13.82 -9.42 -0.56
CA ILE A 63 -13.45 -9.26 0.84
C ILE A 63 -13.40 -7.76 1.16
N GLU A 64 -14.22 -7.32 2.10
CA GLU A 64 -14.05 -6.03 2.76
C GLU A 64 -13.04 -6.19 3.90
N PHE A 65 -12.14 -5.24 4.06
CA PHE A 65 -11.14 -5.26 5.12
C PHE A 65 -10.95 -3.89 5.74
N TRP A 66 -10.70 -3.89 7.04
CA TRP A 66 -10.24 -2.73 7.78
C TRP A 66 -9.18 -3.18 8.78
N VAL A 67 -7.98 -2.63 8.67
CA VAL A 67 -6.86 -2.92 9.56
C VAL A 67 -6.29 -1.64 10.12
N ILE A 68 -6.14 -1.58 11.45
CA ILE A 68 -5.41 -0.53 12.14
C ILE A 68 -4.17 -1.13 12.79
N THR A 69 -3.01 -0.55 12.48
CA THR A 69 -1.72 -0.86 13.11
C THR A 69 -1.32 0.31 14.00
N LYS A 70 -1.00 0.03 15.26
CA LYS A 70 -0.41 0.99 16.19
C LYS A 70 0.77 0.32 16.90
N SER A 71 1.95 0.91 16.77
CA SER A 71 3.20 0.38 17.37
C SER A 71 3.53 -1.03 16.86
N ASP A 72 3.29 -2.05 17.67
CA ASP A 72 3.69 -3.44 17.46
C ASP A 72 2.53 -4.39 17.15
N LYS A 73 1.29 -3.87 17.07
CA LYS A 73 0.09 -4.68 16.88
C LYS A 73 -0.77 -4.18 15.73
N SER A 74 -1.38 -5.13 15.04
CA SER A 74 -2.40 -4.89 14.02
C SER A 74 -3.72 -5.52 14.45
N ILE A 75 -4.80 -4.77 14.25
CA ILE A 75 -6.16 -5.16 14.59
C ILE A 75 -6.95 -5.15 13.29
N ALA A 76 -7.49 -6.31 12.92
CA ALA A 76 -8.49 -6.42 11.87
C ALA A 76 -9.88 -6.19 12.47
N ILE A 77 -10.69 -5.40 11.78
CA ILE A 77 -12.02 -4.97 12.21
C ILE A 77 -13.02 -5.49 11.18
N ASP A 78 -13.98 -6.29 11.63
CA ASP A 78 -15.13 -6.72 10.83
C ASP A 78 -16.35 -5.89 11.24
N GLU A 79 -16.74 -4.96 10.37
CA GLU A 79 -17.89 -4.10 10.62
C GLU A 79 -19.22 -4.85 10.58
N ALA A 80 -19.32 -5.91 9.77
CA ALA A 80 -20.55 -6.68 9.63
C ALA A 80 -20.80 -7.53 10.88
N GLN A 81 -19.75 -8.13 11.43
CA GLN A 81 -19.81 -8.94 12.64
C GLN A 81 -19.66 -8.12 13.92
N LYS A 82 -19.31 -6.83 13.81
CA LYS A 82 -18.95 -5.96 14.94
C LYS A 82 -17.90 -6.62 15.85
N SER A 83 -16.89 -7.21 15.23
CA SER A 83 -15.84 -7.97 15.92
C SER A 83 -14.47 -7.41 15.54
N CYS A 84 -13.51 -7.55 16.46
CA CYS A 84 -12.13 -7.13 16.23
C CYS A 84 -11.19 -8.23 16.69
N VAL A 85 -10.18 -8.52 15.87
CA VAL A 85 -9.20 -9.58 16.14
C VAL A 85 -7.79 -9.07 15.91
N GLN A 86 -6.86 -9.48 16.77
CA GLN A 86 -5.45 -9.22 16.53
C GLN A 86 -4.97 -10.09 15.37
N VAL A 87 -4.24 -9.48 14.44
CA VAL A 87 -3.64 -10.13 13.27
C VAL A 87 -2.13 -9.93 13.27
N PRO A 88 -1.36 -10.70 12.47
CA PRO A 88 0.06 -10.42 12.27
C PRO A 88 0.31 -8.96 11.90
N LEU A 89 1.46 -8.42 12.32
CA LEU A 89 1.82 -7.03 12.10
C LEU A 89 1.77 -6.67 10.60
N VAL A 90 0.90 -5.73 10.25
CA VAL A 90 0.78 -5.14 8.92
C VAL A 90 1.48 -3.78 8.95
N TRP A 91 2.68 -3.73 8.38
CA TRP A 91 3.46 -2.51 8.26
C TRP A 91 4.24 -2.48 6.94
N PHE A 92 4.43 -1.29 6.39
CA PHE A 92 5.18 -1.07 5.16
C PHE A 92 6.30 -0.06 5.41
N PRO A 93 7.52 -0.30 4.90
CA PRO A 93 8.58 0.69 5.00
C PRO A 93 8.24 1.94 4.19
N ARG A 94 8.83 3.07 4.57
CA ARG A 94 8.74 4.30 3.79
C ARG A 94 9.36 4.06 2.42
N PHE A 95 8.59 4.28 1.36
CA PHE A 95 9.10 4.12 0.00
C PHE A 95 10.05 5.25 -0.37
N CYS A 96 11.21 4.86 -0.89
CA CYS A 96 12.24 5.77 -1.37
C CYS A 96 12.76 5.29 -2.72
N VAL A 97 12.99 6.23 -3.63
CA VAL A 97 13.67 5.96 -4.89
C VAL A 97 15.18 6.02 -4.63
N PRO A 98 15.93 4.93 -4.83
CA PRO A 98 17.36 4.91 -4.57
C PRO A 98 18.10 5.82 -5.54
N SER A 99 19.23 6.40 -5.11
CA SER A 99 20.11 7.22 -5.96
C SER A 99 20.68 6.47 -7.17
N THR A 100 20.67 5.15 -7.15
CA THR A 100 21.07 4.28 -8.27
C THR A 100 19.96 4.07 -9.30
N ALA A 101 18.77 4.64 -9.09
CA ALA A 101 17.66 4.49 -10.01
C ALA A 101 17.93 5.14 -11.36
N GLN A 102 17.57 4.45 -12.43
CA GLN A 102 17.66 4.95 -13.79
C GLN A 102 16.38 5.73 -14.11
N LYS A 103 16.51 7.03 -14.42
CA LYS A 103 15.42 7.80 -15.03
C LYS A 103 15.19 7.28 -16.46
N VAL A 104 13.98 6.81 -16.74
CA VAL A 104 13.61 6.23 -18.04
C VAL A 104 12.73 7.15 -18.88
N GLY A 105 12.14 8.19 -18.27
CA GLY A 105 11.33 9.17 -18.98
C GLY A 105 10.74 10.24 -18.04
N SER A 106 10.00 11.16 -18.66
CA SER A 106 9.23 12.21 -17.98
C SER A 106 7.86 12.31 -18.63
N TYR A 107 6.83 12.54 -17.83
CA TYR A 107 5.45 12.65 -18.30
C TYR A 107 4.81 13.93 -17.79
N SER A 108 4.03 14.57 -18.66
CA SER A 108 3.12 15.67 -18.33
C SER A 108 1.70 15.13 -18.26
N TYR A 109 1.08 15.20 -17.08
CA TYR A 109 -0.31 14.82 -16.88
C TYR A 109 -1.20 16.06 -16.89
N GLY A 110 -2.41 15.93 -17.44
CA GLY A 110 -3.43 16.99 -17.47
C GLY A 110 -3.41 17.83 -18.75
N PRO A 111 -4.45 18.68 -18.95
CA PRO A 111 -4.52 19.58 -20.09
C PRO A 111 -3.55 20.76 -19.93
N ALA A 112 -3.25 21.45 -21.04
CA ALA A 112 -2.42 22.65 -21.03
C ALA A 112 -2.94 23.70 -20.03
N GLY A 113 -2.06 24.22 -19.18
CA GLY A 113 -2.40 25.17 -18.11
C GLY A 113 -2.86 24.54 -16.80
N GLN A 114 -3.13 23.24 -16.76
CA GLN A 114 -3.40 22.46 -15.53
C GLN A 114 -2.59 21.17 -15.52
N THR A 115 -1.30 21.28 -15.87
CA THR A 115 -0.42 20.12 -15.94
C THR A 115 0.38 19.93 -14.65
N PHE A 116 0.61 18.67 -14.27
CA PHE A 116 1.71 18.33 -13.37
C PHE A 116 2.72 17.43 -14.09
N GLN A 117 4.00 17.62 -13.75
CA GLN A 117 5.09 16.85 -14.33
C GLN A 117 5.45 15.69 -13.41
N THR A 118 5.98 14.62 -13.98
CA THR A 118 6.52 13.48 -13.24
C THR A 118 7.73 12.91 -13.97
N ASP A 119 8.54 12.18 -13.23
CA ASP A 119 9.64 11.38 -13.76
C ASP A 119 9.38 9.90 -13.47
N ALA A 120 9.70 9.05 -14.45
CA ALA A 120 9.68 7.62 -14.25
C ALA A 120 11.08 7.06 -14.02
N TYR A 121 11.17 6.18 -13.03
CA TYR A 121 12.40 5.55 -12.60
C TYR A 121 12.27 4.03 -12.63
N LYS A 122 13.31 3.36 -13.13
CA LYS A 122 13.50 1.92 -12.98
C LYS A 122 14.64 1.66 -12.01
N PHE A 123 14.46 0.74 -11.08
CA PHE A 123 15.50 0.35 -10.13
C PHE A 123 15.25 -1.03 -9.54
N HIS A 124 16.26 -1.56 -8.87
CA HIS A 124 16.22 -2.86 -8.21
C HIS A 124 16.46 -2.66 -6.71
N LEU A 125 15.63 -3.29 -5.86
CA LEU A 125 15.79 -3.29 -4.40
C LEU A 125 15.50 -4.70 -3.87
N GLY A 126 16.47 -5.28 -3.16
CA GLY A 126 16.38 -6.67 -2.69
C GLY A 126 16.30 -7.62 -3.89
N ASP A 127 15.26 -8.45 -3.93
CA ASP A 127 14.96 -9.38 -5.04
C ASP A 127 13.85 -8.85 -5.98
N SER A 128 13.53 -7.56 -5.89
CA SER A 128 12.40 -6.94 -6.61
C SER A 128 12.88 -5.91 -7.62
N ASP A 129 12.30 -5.98 -8.82
CA ASP A 129 12.39 -4.92 -9.82
C ASP A 129 11.24 -3.93 -9.63
N PHE A 130 11.57 -2.65 -9.72
CA PHE A 130 10.62 -1.56 -9.57
C PHE A 130 10.60 -0.67 -10.81
N PHE A 131 9.40 -0.22 -11.16
CA PHE A 131 9.15 0.93 -12.02
C PHE A 131 8.22 1.87 -11.26
N ALA A 132 8.61 3.12 -11.08
CA ALA A 132 7.82 4.09 -10.34
C ALA A 132 7.75 5.42 -11.08
N THR A 133 6.55 6.01 -11.16
CA THR A 133 6.33 7.37 -11.65
C THR A 133 6.14 8.30 -10.47
N ILE A 134 6.99 9.31 -10.36
CA ILE A 134 7.15 10.16 -9.17
C ILE A 134 6.99 11.63 -9.56
N ALA A 135 6.18 12.37 -8.79
CA ALA A 135 6.05 13.82 -8.92
C ALA A 135 7.26 14.55 -8.29
N PRO A 136 7.53 15.82 -8.66
CA PRO A 136 8.64 16.61 -8.11
C PRO A 136 8.69 16.70 -6.59
N ASP A 137 7.54 16.60 -5.92
CA ASP A 137 7.43 16.64 -4.46
C ASP A 137 7.56 15.25 -3.80
N CYS A 138 8.13 14.29 -4.53
CA CYS A 138 8.37 12.91 -4.11
C CYS A 138 7.10 12.07 -3.92
N THR A 139 5.97 12.53 -4.44
CA THR A 139 4.71 11.79 -4.42
C THR A 139 4.72 10.68 -5.48
N ILE A 140 4.40 9.46 -5.06
CA ILE A 140 4.28 8.31 -5.96
C ILE A 140 2.93 8.38 -6.65
N ILE A 141 2.91 8.36 -7.99
CA ILE A 141 1.70 8.34 -8.80
C ILE A 141 1.35 6.93 -9.23
N ASN A 142 2.37 6.19 -9.70
CA ASN A 142 2.25 4.79 -10.08
C ASN A 142 3.48 4.02 -9.59
N LEU A 143 3.25 2.78 -9.16
CA LEU A 143 4.28 1.86 -8.72
C LEU A 143 4.00 0.48 -9.31
N VAL A 144 4.98 -0.06 -10.03
CA VAL A 144 5.01 -1.46 -10.43
C VAL A 144 6.18 -2.11 -9.71
N GLN A 145 5.91 -3.21 -9.03
CA GLN A 145 6.89 -4.09 -8.41
C GLN A 145 6.76 -5.48 -9.00
N ALA A 146 7.86 -6.07 -9.44
CA ALA A 146 7.91 -7.43 -9.93
C ALA A 146 8.96 -8.24 -9.16
N VAL A 147 8.60 -9.46 -8.79
CA VAL A 147 9.51 -10.48 -8.28
C VAL A 147 9.41 -11.67 -9.20
N THR A 148 10.51 -12.07 -9.82
CA THR A 148 10.54 -13.20 -10.74
C THR A 148 11.46 -14.27 -10.18
N SER A 149 10.98 -15.51 -10.12
CA SER A 149 11.79 -16.68 -9.80
C SER A 149 11.52 -17.83 -10.79
N PRO A 150 12.42 -18.80 -10.92
CA PRO A 150 12.19 -19.97 -11.78
C PRO A 150 10.93 -20.77 -11.45
N ASN A 151 10.44 -20.70 -10.21
CA ASN A 151 9.31 -21.49 -9.71
C ASN A 151 7.99 -20.70 -9.62
N GLY A 152 8.00 -19.43 -10.06
CA GLY A 152 6.88 -18.52 -9.92
C GLY A 152 7.30 -17.08 -9.73
N GLY A 153 6.35 -16.16 -9.84
CA GLY A 153 6.62 -14.75 -9.68
C GLY A 153 5.38 -13.98 -9.23
N SER A 154 5.60 -12.76 -8.74
CA SER A 154 4.55 -11.82 -8.42
C SER A 154 4.77 -10.51 -9.15
N LEU A 155 3.68 -9.88 -9.57
CA LEU A 155 3.67 -8.54 -10.10
C LEU A 155 2.56 -7.77 -9.40
N VAL A 156 2.94 -6.65 -8.78
CA VAL A 156 2.03 -5.70 -8.17
C VAL A 156 2.10 -4.42 -8.99
N SER A 157 0.96 -3.90 -9.41
CA SER A 157 0.80 -2.58 -10.02
C SER A 157 -0.16 -1.77 -9.19
N SER A 158 0.26 -0.60 -8.74
CA SER A 158 -0.50 0.28 -7.87
C SER A 158 -0.56 1.69 -8.45
N ILE A 159 -1.74 2.30 -8.39
CA ILE A 159 -1.98 3.72 -8.68
C ILE A 159 -2.44 4.36 -7.37
N LEU A 160 -1.84 5.48 -7.01
CA LEU A 160 -2.23 6.25 -5.83
C LEU A 160 -3.04 7.48 -6.30
N THR A 161 -4.19 7.71 -5.67
CA THR A 161 -5.09 8.84 -5.95
C THR A 161 -5.45 9.55 -4.65
N ASP A 162 -6.06 10.74 -4.76
CA ASP A 162 -6.57 11.52 -3.62
C ASP A 162 -5.52 11.80 -2.53
N ILE A 163 -4.28 12.02 -2.97
CA ILE A 163 -3.11 12.08 -2.09
C ILE A 163 -3.16 13.37 -1.27
N GLN A 164 -3.08 13.22 0.05
CA GLN A 164 -2.98 14.29 1.03
C GLN A 164 -1.66 14.17 1.82
N PRO A 165 -0.94 15.28 2.05
CA PRO A 165 0.33 15.28 2.80
C PRO A 165 0.13 15.22 4.32
N THR A 166 -1.05 14.81 4.77
CA THR A 166 -1.45 14.68 6.18
C THR A 166 -2.23 13.38 6.34
N VAL A 167 -2.35 12.90 7.57
CA VAL A 167 -3.18 11.74 7.90
C VAL A 167 -4.57 12.16 8.36
N ASP A 168 -5.56 11.31 8.14
CA ASP A 168 -6.88 11.40 8.76
C ASP A 168 -6.81 10.78 10.16
N GLU A 169 -6.77 11.61 11.21
CA GLU A 169 -6.62 11.13 12.59
C GLU A 169 -7.75 10.19 13.02
N SER A 170 -8.96 10.41 12.51
CA SER A 170 -10.13 9.58 12.82
C SER A 170 -9.97 8.15 12.29
N ALA A 171 -9.17 7.94 11.25
CA ALA A 171 -8.93 6.62 10.68
C ALA A 171 -8.18 5.68 11.64
N PHE A 172 -7.51 6.21 12.67
CA PHE A 172 -6.80 5.42 13.67
C PHE A 172 -7.65 5.12 14.92
N GLU A 173 -8.88 5.59 14.99
CA GLU A 173 -9.76 5.32 16.12
C GLU A 173 -10.38 3.93 16.00
N LEU A 174 -10.31 3.15 17.08
CA LEU A 174 -10.98 1.85 17.13
C LEU A 174 -12.48 2.05 17.38
N PRO A 175 -13.36 1.34 16.65
CA PRO A 175 -14.77 1.32 16.96
C PRO A 175 -15.06 0.90 18.41
N PRO A 176 -16.16 1.37 19.02
CA PRO A 176 -16.49 1.04 20.41
C PRO A 176 -16.52 -0.46 20.73
N TYR A 177 -17.04 -1.29 19.81
CA TYR A 177 -17.14 -2.75 19.98
C TYR A 177 -15.78 -3.47 19.96
N CYS A 178 -14.71 -2.82 19.49
CA CYS A 178 -13.38 -3.42 19.60
C CYS A 178 -12.90 -3.48 21.05
N LYS A 179 -13.31 -2.55 21.93
CA LYS A 179 -12.90 -2.56 23.34
C LYS A 179 -13.38 -3.83 24.05
N GLU A 180 -14.61 -4.25 23.77
CA GLU A 180 -15.23 -5.48 24.29
C GLU A 180 -14.52 -6.75 23.80
N SER A 181 -13.86 -6.71 22.64
CA SER A 181 -13.12 -7.85 22.08
C SER A 181 -11.72 -8.03 22.69
N PHE A 182 -11.13 -6.99 23.28
CA PHE A 182 -9.78 -7.02 23.87
C PHE A 182 -9.77 -7.02 25.41
N ASP A 183 -10.91 -6.70 26.06
CA ASP A 183 -11.04 -6.66 27.53
C ASP A 183 -11.30 -8.03 28.20
N SER A 184 -11.22 -9.16 27.49
CA SER A 184 -11.49 -10.47 28.10
C SER A 184 -10.28 -11.22 28.68
N SER A 185 -9.03 -10.71 28.59
CA SER A 185 -7.89 -11.36 29.29
C SER A 185 -6.57 -10.56 29.32
N VAL A 186 -6.58 -9.32 29.81
CA VAL A 186 -5.32 -8.69 30.28
C VAL A 186 -5.59 -7.90 31.56
N VAL A 187 -5.42 -8.59 32.70
CA VAL A 187 -4.98 -7.97 33.96
C VAL A 187 -3.46 -8.08 34.00
#